data_AF-A0A060X180-F1
#
_entry.id   AF-A0A060X180-F1
#
_cell.length_a   1.000
_cell.length_b   1.000
_cell.length_c   1.000
_cell.angle_alpha   90.00
_cell.angle_beta   90.00
_cell.angle_gamma   90.00
#
_symmetry.space_group_name_H-M   'P 1'
#
loop_
_entity.id
_entity.type
_entity.pdbx_description
1 polymer ?
#
loop_
_entity_poly.entity_id
_entity_poly.type
_entity_poly.pdbx_seq_one_letter_code
_entity_poly.pdbx_strand_id
1 'polypeptide(L)'
;MQNQLLLEFCFWNEPSPRPGQNILNIHSYKLKVSPGMNQIYKMSSYKLKARAIKYRQENDEAVGGFFSQVGDLYEVHHLWVYKDLQSRDDTKNFLAEGGMGF
;
A
#
# COMPACT_ATOMS: atom_id res chain seq x y z
N MET A 1 14.93 15.92 -9.60
CA MET A 1 14.19 15.33 -8.47
C MET A 1 12.91 16.13 -8.30
N GLN A 2 11.75 15.49 -8.39
CA GLN A 2 10.47 16.08 -8.00
C GLN A 2 10.19 15.66 -6.55
N ASN A 3 9.88 16.63 -5.70
CA ASN A 3 9.49 16.36 -4.33
C ASN A 3 7.98 16.12 -4.28
N GLN A 4 7.55 15.15 -3.47
CA GLN A 4 6.15 14.87 -3.22
C GLN A 4 5.81 15.11 -1.75
N LEU A 5 4.59 15.59 -1.49
CA LEU A 5 4.01 15.59 -0.15
C LEU A 5 3.02 14.44 -0.06
N LEU A 6 3.25 13.53 0.88
CA LEU A 6 2.46 12.33 1.06
C LEU A 6 1.53 12.45 2.27
N LEU A 7 0.29 11.99 2.13
CA LEU A 7 -0.66 11.82 3.22
C LEU A 7 -0.85 10.33 3.50
N GLU A 8 -0.74 9.94 4.76
CA GLU A 8 -1.00 8.57 5.20
C GLU A 8 -2.49 8.20 5.15
N PHE A 9 -2.80 6.95 4.81
CA PHE A 9 -4.16 6.43 4.95
C PHE A 9 -4.51 6.25 6.43
N CYS A 10 -5.62 6.85 6.88
CA CYS A 10 -6.06 6.81 8.28
C CYS A 10 -6.47 5.43 8.82
N PHE A 11 -6.55 4.40 7.97
CA PHE A 11 -6.84 3.02 8.36
C PHE A 11 -5.59 2.12 8.34
N TRP A 12 -4.41 2.72 8.15
CA TRP A 12 -3.15 2.03 8.36
C TRP A 12 -2.85 1.97 9.87
N ASN A 13 -2.28 0.85 10.33
CA ASN A 13 -1.89 0.70 11.73
C ASN A 13 -0.55 1.39 11.96
N GLU A 14 -0.30 1.86 13.19
CA GLU A 14 1.01 2.38 13.57
C GLU A 14 2.08 1.28 13.40
N PRO A 15 3.24 1.61 12.79
CA PRO A 15 4.30 0.64 12.63
C PRO A 15 4.91 0.27 13.98
N SER A 16 5.02 -1.03 14.26
CA SER A 16 5.70 -1.57 15.44
C SER A 16 7.14 -1.99 15.10
N PRO A 17 8.08 -1.94 16.07
CA PRO A 17 9.40 -2.53 15.90
C PRO A 17 9.31 -4.04 15.66
N ARG A 18 10.04 -4.54 14.66
CA ARG A 18 10.07 -5.96 14.31
C ARG A 18 11.44 -6.57 14.63
N PRO A 19 11.51 -7.70 15.35
CA PRO A 19 12.77 -8.37 15.59
C PRO A 19 13.31 -9.02 14.32
N GLY A 20 14.63 -9.26 14.28
CA GLY A 20 15.27 -10.01 13.21
C GLY A 20 15.50 -9.23 11.91
N GLN A 21 15.86 -9.95 10.86
CA GLN A 21 16.09 -9.38 9.53
C GLN A 21 14.77 -9.17 8.81
N ASN A 22 14.63 -8.01 8.18
CA ASN A 22 13.39 -7.56 7.56
C ASN A 22 13.71 -7.01 6.17
N ILE A 23 13.00 -7.50 5.16
CA ILE A 23 13.10 -7.03 3.78
C ILE A 23 12.00 -5.99 3.57
N LEU A 24 12.39 -4.72 3.46
CA LEU A 24 11.48 -3.62 3.14
C LEU A 24 11.27 -3.53 1.63
N ASN A 25 10.01 -3.56 1.20
CA ASN A 25 9.62 -3.35 -0.19
C ASN A 25 8.71 -2.13 -0.31
N ILE A 26 9.13 -1.15 -1.11
CA ILE A 26 8.35 0.04 -1.43
C ILE A 26 7.73 -0.16 -2.82
N HIS A 27 6.41 0.00 -2.92
CA HIS A 27 5.70 -0.08 -4.19
C HIS A 27 4.93 1.21 -4.44
N SER A 28 5.15 1.80 -5.61
CA SER A 28 4.49 3.03 -6.05
C SER A 28 3.59 2.73 -7.25
N TYR A 29 2.34 3.19 -7.20
CA TYR A 29 1.34 2.94 -8.23
C TYR A 29 0.71 4.25 -8.70
N LYS A 30 0.73 4.48 -10.02
CA LYS A 30 -0.12 5.50 -10.65
C LYS A 30 -1.53 4.97 -10.81
N LEU A 31 -2.48 5.66 -10.20
CA LEU A 31 -3.88 5.30 -10.28
C LEU A 31 -4.47 5.70 -11.63
N LYS A 32 -5.29 4.82 -12.20
CA LYS A 32 -6.10 5.18 -13.38
C LYS A 32 -7.24 6.12 -12.97
N VAL A 33 -7.34 7.25 -13.67
CA VAL A 33 -8.32 8.31 -13.42
C VAL A 33 -9.20 8.44 -14.67
N SER A 34 -10.51 8.38 -14.49
CA SER A 34 -11.47 8.69 -15.56
C SER A 34 -11.75 10.20 -15.60
N PRO A 35 -12.18 10.75 -16.74
CA PRO A 35 -12.63 12.14 -16.81
C PRO A 35 -13.66 12.45 -15.71
N GLY A 36 -13.51 13.59 -15.03
CA GLY A 36 -14.37 14.01 -13.92
C GLY A 36 -14.04 13.40 -12.54
N MET A 37 -13.13 12.43 -12.46
CA MET A 37 -12.67 11.89 -11.17
C MET A 37 -11.62 12.82 -10.55
N ASN A 38 -11.86 13.28 -9.32
CA ASN A 38 -10.88 14.06 -8.58
C ASN A 38 -10.06 13.15 -7.63
N GLN A 39 -8.99 13.74 -7.11
CA GLN A 39 -8.00 13.07 -6.29
C GLN A 39 -8.55 12.56 -4.96
N ILE A 40 -9.44 13.33 -4.32
CA ILE A 40 -10.06 12.97 -3.03
C ILE A 40 -10.99 11.76 -3.19
N TYR A 41 -11.83 11.75 -4.23
CA TYR A 41 -12.68 10.59 -4.54
C TYR A 41 -11.83 9.35 -4.83
N LYS A 42 -10.73 9.52 -5.57
CA LYS A 42 -9.84 8.41 -5.88
C LYS A 42 -9.16 7.85 -4.64
N MET A 43 -8.64 8.71 -3.76
CA MET A 43 -8.12 8.33 -2.44
C MET A 43 -9.19 7.59 -1.61
N SER A 44 -10.42 8.10 -1.58
CA SER A 44 -11.53 7.49 -0.82
C SER A 44 -11.90 6.09 -1.32
N SER A 45 -11.80 5.85 -2.63
CA SER A 45 -12.05 4.53 -3.24
C SER A 45 -11.07 3.45 -2.76
N TYR A 46 -9.93 3.86 -2.18
CA TYR A 46 -8.91 2.95 -1.72
C TYR A 46 -9.37 2.04 -0.57
N LYS A 47 -10.40 2.45 0.17
CA LYS A 47 -11.10 1.59 1.16
C LYS A 47 -11.63 0.29 0.56
N LEU A 48 -11.89 0.21 -0.75
CA LEU A 48 -12.30 -1.03 -1.41
C LEU A 48 -11.20 -2.10 -1.38
N LYS A 49 -9.95 -1.73 -1.16
CA LYS A 49 -8.82 -2.64 -0.99
C LYS A 49 -8.64 -3.10 0.47
N ALA A 50 -9.55 -2.76 1.38
CA ALA A 50 -9.45 -3.07 2.81
C ALA A 50 -9.20 -4.55 3.10
N ARG A 51 -9.74 -5.49 2.30
CA ARG A 51 -9.52 -6.92 2.50
C ARG A 51 -8.06 -7.32 2.29
N ALA A 52 -7.43 -6.81 1.23
CA ALA A 52 -6.02 -7.05 0.93
C ALA A 52 -5.10 -6.44 2.00
N ILE A 53 -5.45 -5.23 2.45
CA ILE A 53 -4.71 -4.49 3.47
C ILE A 53 -4.82 -5.20 4.82
N LYS A 54 -6.03 -5.63 5.19
CA LYS A 54 -6.28 -6.38 6.43
C LYS A 54 -5.49 -7.69 6.46
N TYR A 55 -5.47 -8.45 5.37
CA TYR A 55 -4.67 -9.67 5.28
C TYR A 55 -3.18 -9.40 5.56
N ARG A 56 -2.64 -8.33 4.98
CA ARG A 56 -1.24 -7.93 5.19
C ARG A 56 -0.98 -7.38 6.59
N GLN A 57 -1.96 -6.73 7.21
CA GLN A 57 -1.88 -6.32 8.62
C GLN A 57 -1.87 -7.54 9.55
N GLU A 58 -2.70 -8.55 9.28
CA GLU A 58 -2.75 -9.80 10.04
C GLU A 58 -1.45 -10.61 9.94
N ASN A 59 -0.75 -10.52 8.80
CA ASN A 59 0.56 -11.14 8.59
C ASN A 59 1.74 -10.29 9.13
N ASP A 60 1.49 -9.17 9.80
CA ASP A 60 2.51 -8.20 10.22
C ASP A 60 3.42 -7.71 9.07
N GLU A 61 2.85 -7.54 7.87
CA GLU A 61 3.57 -7.05 6.70
C GLU A 61 3.38 -5.55 6.46
N ALA A 62 2.26 -5.00 6.95
CA ALA A 62 1.89 -3.60 6.71
C ALA A 62 2.80 -2.64 7.49
N VAL A 63 3.54 -1.77 6.79
CA VAL A 63 4.37 -0.73 7.42
C VAL A 63 3.72 0.64 7.27
N GLY A 64 3.35 1.01 6.04
CA GLY A 64 2.76 2.31 5.75
C GLY A 64 2.06 2.33 4.40
N GLY A 65 1.01 3.13 4.29
CA GLY A 65 0.28 3.36 3.06
C GLY A 65 0.02 4.84 2.88
N PHE A 66 0.46 5.38 1.75
CA PHE A 66 0.50 6.82 1.51
C PHE A 66 -0.10 7.16 0.16
N PHE A 67 -0.65 8.36 0.09
CA PHE A 67 -1.20 8.94 -1.11
C PHE A 67 -0.57 10.31 -1.36
N SER A 68 -0.10 10.56 -2.57
CA SER A 68 0.52 11.84 -2.94
C SER A 68 -0.55 12.94 -2.97
N GLN A 69 -0.36 14.00 -2.18
CA GLN A 69 -1.22 15.20 -2.17
C GLN A 69 -0.66 16.33 -3.04
N VAL A 70 0.66 16.44 -3.15
CA VAL A 70 1.37 17.46 -3.93
C VAL A 70 2.53 16.80 -4.67
N GLY A 71 2.79 17.21 -5.91
CA GLY A 71 3.76 16.58 -6.79
C GLY A 71 3.05 15.70 -7.81
N ASP A 72 3.46 14.44 -7.94
CA ASP A 72 2.78 13.51 -8.85
C ASP A 72 1.46 13.05 -8.22
N LEU A 73 0.38 13.71 -8.63
CA LEU A 73 -0.95 13.41 -8.15
C LEU A 73 -1.39 12.01 -8.61
N TYR A 74 -2.34 11.44 -7.86
CA TYR A 74 -2.90 10.12 -8.12
C TYR A 74 -1.86 8.98 -8.00
N GLU A 75 -0.82 9.18 -7.21
CA GLU A 75 0.10 8.12 -6.81
C GLU A 75 -0.21 7.59 -5.41
N VAL A 76 -0.08 6.28 -5.27
CA VAL A 76 -0.15 5.54 -4.00
C VAL A 76 1.17 4.85 -3.76
N HIS A 77 1.68 4.94 -2.53
CA HIS A 77 2.89 4.27 -2.09
C HIS A 77 2.57 3.32 -0.95
N HIS A 78 3.00 2.07 -1.05
CA HIS A 78 2.96 1.12 0.07
C HIS A 78 4.34 0.71 0.49
N LEU A 79 4.52 0.63 1.79
CA LEU A 79 5.68 0.03 2.43
C LEU A 79 5.21 -1.29 3.03
N TRP A 80 5.80 -2.39 2.53
CA TRP A 80 5.59 -3.73 3.03
C TRP A 80 6.88 -4.27 3.60
N VAL A 81 6.80 -5.01 4.68
CA VAL A 81 7.92 -5.79 5.21
C VAL A 81 7.68 -7.27 4.98
N TYR A 82 8.77 -8.01 4.87
CA TYR A 82 8.74 -9.47 4.84
C TYR A 82 9.93 -10.03 5.63
N LYS A 83 9.73 -11.18 6.28
CA LYS A 83 10.83 -11.91 6.94
C LYS A 83 11.84 -12.47 5.93
N ASP A 84 11.37 -12.88 4.76
CA ASP A 84 12.16 -13.55 3.72
C ASP A 84 11.45 -13.42 2.35
N LEU A 85 12.15 -13.79 1.26
CA LEU A 85 11.57 -13.72 -0.08
C LEU A 85 10.44 -14.73 -0.33
N GLN A 86 10.43 -15.86 0.38
CA GLN A 86 9.38 -16.88 0.22
C GLN A 86 8.04 -16.35 0.72
N SER A 87 8.00 -15.76 1.92
CA SER A 87 6.81 -15.14 2.50
C SER A 87 6.24 -14.03 1.60
N ARG A 88 7.10 -13.26 0.93
CA ARG A 88 6.68 -12.27 -0.07
C ARG A 88 5.94 -12.93 -1.24
N ASP A 89 6.49 -14.01 -1.77
CA ASP A 89 5.93 -14.69 -2.94
C ASP A 89 4.62 -15.43 -2.58
N ASP A 90 4.55 -16.05 -1.40
CA ASP A 90 3.33 -16.66 -0.86
C ASP A 90 2.19 -15.64 -0.74
N THR A 91 2.46 -14.48 -0.14
CA THR A 91 1.46 -13.40 -0.05
C THR A 91 1.05 -12.88 -1.41
N LYS A 92 1.98 -12.72 -2.36
CA LYS A 92 1.64 -12.29 -3.73
C LYS A 92 0.72 -13.30 -4.43
N ASN A 93 1.00 -14.59 -4.29
CA ASN A 93 0.18 -15.65 -4.88
C ASN A 93 -1.22 -15.68 -4.28
N PHE A 94 -1.32 -15.63 -2.94
CA PHE A 94 -2.61 -15.60 -2.25
C PHE A 94 -3.49 -14.41 -2.67
N LEU A 95 -2.89 -13.21 -2.76
CA LEU A 95 -3.62 -12.02 -3.18
C LEU A 95 -4.04 -12.08 -4.65
N ALA A 96 -3.23 -12.70 -5.52
CA ALA A 96 -3.58 -12.90 -6.92
C ALA A 96 -4.77 -13.87 -7.08
N GLU A 97 -4.71 -15.02 -6.43
CA GLU A 97 -5.77 -16.03 -6.43
C GLU A 97 -7.09 -15.51 -5.84
N GLY A 98 -7.00 -14.70 -4.78
CA GLY A 98 -8.15 -14.08 -4.14
C GLY A 98 -8.73 -12.86 -4.87
N GLY A 99 -8.14 -12.42 -5.98
CA GLY A 99 -8.55 -11.21 -6.68
C GLY A 99 -8.35 -9.92 -5.85
N MET A 100 -7.42 -9.97 -4.90
CA MET A 100 -7.12 -8.91 -3.91
C MET A 100 -5.83 -8.14 -4.25
N GLY A 101 -5.35 -8.24 -5.49
CA GLY A 101 -4.21 -7.47 -5.96
C GLY A 101 -4.45 -5.96 -5.88
N PHE A 102 -3.36 -5.19 -5.74
CA PHE A 102 -3.40 -3.73 -5.76
C PHE A 102 -3.36 -3.17 -7.18
#